data_AF-A0A433CHF5-F1
#
_entry.id   AF-A0A433CHF5-F1
#
_cell.length_a   1.000
_cell.length_b   1.000
_cell.length_c   1.000
_cell.angle_alpha   90.00
_cell.angle_beta   90.00
_cell.angle_gamma   90.00
#
_symmetry.space_group_name_H-M   'P 1'
#
loop_
_entity.id
_entity.type
_entity.pdbx_description
1 polymer ?
#
loop_
_entity_poly.entity_id
_entity_poly.type
_entity_poly.pdbx_seq_one_letter_code
_entity_poly.pdbx_strand_id
1 'polypeptide(L)'
;MSSIRFDTGSGFAPLAPAGPSSSSPRLCLVPLYEFSTYETPTNSWFKQSSPFTKFASSKNSDFAEPVLEAVVEYKWLSFARTRYWLNFALFLTYFAVFAAMIDHHIEPETGDIITIVLGAYFILQEFRLLIVGPVSYLTSMYNYTDIATIGFPFATAFLDKYAPDINIHHPPNDWLPSFSLLLLWISLISRLRVVKRIGILVIVIYSILRYIWPFIFIASAFLLAFAHAFLVLLHHVAPDNTASPYSGNLTNTSGAVADTISLTAPFSNASTGAFYQWDSAVPSTIYFLGGDWSSLSAYDPSPYRTVLKCVFTFMVTIGILNVSIALLNDIFSRTYENGEREWVIMMAETVARVEHLLMLPTERTKPEFFPKKIAYIAHESKILQYDDAKKTDETRVYPSGWFDGEKQSQK
;
A
#
# COMPACT_ATOMS: atom_id res chain seq x y z
N MET A 1 -26.54 15.18 -13.08
CA MET A 1 -27.81 15.19 -13.84
C MET A 1 -28.72 14.17 -13.17
N SER A 2 -29.85 14.64 -12.62
CA SER A 2 -31.07 13.93 -12.16
C SER A 2 -31.01 12.53 -11.51
N SER A 3 -31.57 12.44 -10.30
CA SER A 3 -31.89 11.22 -9.56
C SER A 3 -32.95 10.35 -10.25
N ILE A 4 -32.89 9.04 -10.06
CA ILE A 4 -34.04 8.14 -10.27
C ILE A 4 -34.27 7.38 -8.97
N ARG A 5 -35.50 7.49 -8.47
CA ARG A 5 -36.06 6.85 -7.27
C ARG A 5 -36.96 5.70 -7.74
N PHE A 6 -36.87 4.53 -7.10
CA PHE A 6 -37.89 3.48 -7.15
C PHE A 6 -38.24 3.10 -5.71
N ASP A 7 -39.51 3.27 -5.34
CA ASP A 7 -40.15 2.72 -4.13
C ASP A 7 -41.19 1.69 -4.62
N THR A 8 -40.97 0.39 -4.40
CA THR A 8 -41.34 -0.48 -3.26
C THR A 8 -42.80 -0.95 -3.23
N GLY A 9 -42.95 -2.24 -2.95
CA GLY A 9 -44.13 -2.95 -2.43
C GLY A 9 -43.63 -4.35 -2.09
N SER A 10 -43.80 -4.93 -0.89
CA SER A 10 -44.90 -4.85 0.06
C SER A 10 -44.50 -5.50 1.40
N GLY A 11 -45.06 -5.03 2.53
CA GLY A 11 -45.47 -5.89 3.64
C GLY A 11 -44.82 -5.68 5.01
N PHE A 12 -45.65 -5.25 5.98
CA PHE A 12 -45.54 -5.34 7.45
C PHE A 12 -44.96 -4.16 8.29
N ALA A 13 -45.92 -3.29 8.69
CA ALA A 13 -46.29 -2.81 10.04
C ALA A 13 -45.28 -2.09 11.00
N PRO A 14 -45.76 -1.18 11.87
CA PRO A 14 -45.16 0.14 12.04
C PRO A 14 -44.35 0.31 13.34
N LEU A 15 -43.22 1.00 13.25
CA LEU A 15 -42.66 1.77 14.36
C LEU A 15 -43.02 3.24 14.17
N ALA A 16 -43.36 3.90 15.27
CA ALA A 16 -43.91 5.24 15.40
C ALA A 16 -43.22 6.31 14.51
N PRO A 17 -43.95 7.37 14.09
CA PRO A 17 -43.40 8.39 13.21
C PRO A 17 -42.29 9.17 13.91
N ALA A 18 -41.05 8.92 13.53
CA ALA A 18 -39.99 9.90 13.71
C ALA A 18 -40.41 11.14 12.89
N GLY A 19 -40.69 12.25 13.60
CA GLY A 19 -41.12 13.50 13.00
C GLY A 19 -40.11 14.01 11.95
N PRO A 20 -40.52 14.94 11.08
CA PRO A 20 -39.65 15.47 10.06
C PRO A 20 -38.60 16.37 10.71
N SER A 21 -37.40 15.85 10.98
CA SER A 21 -36.23 16.69 11.26
C SER A 21 -35.72 17.29 9.94
N SER A 22 -36.54 18.13 9.30
CA SER A 22 -36.07 18.98 8.21
C SER A 22 -35.33 20.17 8.82
N SER A 23 -34.12 19.94 9.33
CA SER A 23 -33.25 21.02 9.77
C SER A 23 -32.88 21.88 8.56
N SER A 24 -33.32 23.14 8.57
CA SER A 24 -33.04 24.12 7.52
C SER A 24 -31.52 24.36 7.37
N PRO A 25 -30.97 24.39 6.14
CA PRO A 25 -29.56 24.67 5.91
C PRO A 25 -29.19 26.06 6.45
N ARG A 26 -28.10 26.15 7.23
CA ARG A 26 -27.56 27.43 7.72
C ARG A 26 -26.34 27.82 6.89
N LEU A 27 -26.27 29.09 6.46
CA LEU A 27 -25.07 29.65 5.84
C LEU A 27 -24.07 29.97 6.95
N CYS A 28 -22.92 29.30 6.94
CA CYS A 28 -21.85 29.46 7.92
C CYS A 28 -20.61 30.08 7.25
N LEU A 29 -19.93 30.97 7.97
CA LEU A 29 -18.65 31.53 7.54
C LEU A 29 -17.52 30.73 8.19
N VAL A 30 -16.47 30.43 7.44
CA VAL A 30 -15.23 29.89 8.00
C VAL A 30 -14.56 30.99 8.85
N PRO A 31 -14.32 30.79 10.15
CA PRO A 31 -13.75 31.81 11.04
C PRO A 31 -12.26 32.07 10.77
N LEU A 32 -11.60 31.21 9.99
CA LEU A 32 -10.18 31.33 9.62
C LEU A 32 -10.01 32.27 8.41
N TYR A 33 -9.93 33.57 8.70
CA TYR A 33 -9.66 34.59 7.70
C TYR A 33 -8.27 34.41 7.09
N GLU A 34 -8.14 34.58 5.77
CA GLU A 34 -6.85 34.50 5.05
C GLU A 34 -6.10 33.15 5.14
N PHE A 35 -6.74 32.10 5.67
CA PHE A 35 -6.14 30.77 5.80
C PHE A 35 -5.72 30.13 4.47
N SER A 36 -6.44 30.48 3.40
CA SER A 36 -6.12 30.02 2.04
C SER A 36 -5.14 30.92 1.30
N THR A 37 -4.91 32.16 1.76
CA THR A 37 -4.10 33.15 1.02
C THR A 37 -2.62 33.08 1.35
N TYR A 38 -1.78 33.45 0.39
CA TYR A 38 -0.34 33.58 0.59
C TYR A 38 -0.01 34.90 1.31
N GLU A 39 0.81 34.84 2.37
CA GLU A 39 1.23 36.01 3.15
C GLU A 39 2.01 37.03 2.29
N THR A 40 2.88 36.55 1.39
CA THR A 40 3.59 37.38 0.41
C THR A 40 3.72 36.63 -0.93
N PRO A 41 2.88 36.94 -1.93
CA PRO A 41 3.01 36.33 -3.24
C PRO A 41 4.24 36.90 -3.96
N THR A 42 5.36 36.21 -3.89
CA THR A 42 6.56 36.52 -4.68
C THR A 42 6.56 35.70 -5.98
N ASN A 43 7.27 36.16 -7.01
CA ASN A 43 7.43 35.41 -8.27
C ASN A 43 8.37 34.19 -8.12
N SER A 44 8.75 33.82 -6.89
CA SER A 44 9.62 32.68 -6.64
C SER A 44 8.85 31.36 -6.79
N TRP A 45 9.42 30.45 -7.59
CA TRP A 45 8.98 29.07 -7.69
C TRP A 45 9.28 28.24 -6.43
N PHE A 46 10.19 28.73 -5.58
CA PHE A 46 10.70 28.04 -4.40
C PHE A 46 10.16 28.68 -3.11
N LYS A 47 9.65 27.81 -2.22
CA LYS A 47 9.37 28.06 -0.79
C LYS A 47 8.25 29.07 -0.48
N GLN A 48 7.06 28.81 -1.02
CA GLN A 48 5.83 29.48 -0.58
C GLN A 48 4.80 28.44 -0.19
N SER A 49 4.31 28.54 1.04
CA SER A 49 3.26 27.69 1.60
C SER A 49 2.19 28.61 2.18
N SER A 50 0.94 28.45 1.72
CA SER A 50 -0.22 29.05 2.39
C SER A 50 -0.38 28.46 3.80
N PRO A 51 -1.01 29.16 4.75
CA PRO A 51 -1.32 28.61 6.07
C PRO A 51 -2.05 27.26 5.98
N PHE A 52 -2.96 27.11 5.01
CA PHE A 52 -3.59 25.84 4.65
C PHE A 52 -2.57 24.73 4.37
N THR A 53 -1.60 24.94 3.48
CA THR A 53 -0.60 23.91 3.14
C THR A 53 0.29 23.54 4.32
N LYS A 54 0.64 24.50 5.18
CA LYS A 54 1.40 24.25 6.41
C LYS A 54 0.60 23.38 7.38
N PHE A 55 -0.68 23.72 7.56
CA PHE A 55 -1.59 22.98 8.42
C PHE A 55 -1.87 21.58 7.88
N ALA A 56 -2.07 21.43 6.56
CA ALA A 56 -2.30 20.13 5.90
C ALA A 56 -1.11 19.18 6.07
N SER A 57 0.12 19.72 6.03
CA SER A 57 1.35 18.95 6.18
C SER A 57 1.55 18.35 7.58
N SER A 58 0.90 18.90 8.62
CA SER A 58 1.00 18.37 9.98
C SER A 58 0.00 17.24 10.28
N LYS A 59 -0.83 16.83 9.31
CA LYS A 59 -1.84 15.75 9.48
C LYS A 59 -2.76 15.97 10.69
N ASN A 60 -3.10 17.24 10.97
CA ASN A 60 -3.93 17.56 12.12
C ASN A 60 -5.33 16.96 11.95
N SER A 61 -5.81 16.30 12.99
CA SER A 61 -7.11 15.64 13.03
C SER A 61 -8.30 16.63 12.90
N ASP A 62 -8.01 17.92 13.01
CA ASP A 62 -8.95 19.04 12.95
C ASP A 62 -9.46 19.29 11.52
N PHE A 63 -8.78 18.80 10.48
CA PHE A 63 -9.26 18.94 9.09
C PHE A 63 -10.62 18.30 8.84
N ALA A 64 -10.99 17.34 9.67
CA ALA A 64 -12.29 16.71 9.57
C ALA A 64 -13.42 17.53 10.22
N GLU A 65 -13.12 18.67 10.84
CA GLU A 65 -14.15 19.63 11.22
C GLU A 65 -14.92 20.08 9.96
N PRO A 66 -16.27 20.18 10.02
CA PRO A 66 -17.08 20.57 8.87
C PRO A 66 -16.64 21.88 8.20
N VAL A 67 -16.07 22.79 8.99
CA VAL A 67 -15.50 24.07 8.57
C VAL A 67 -14.29 23.88 7.64
N LEU A 68 -13.34 23.01 8.04
CA LEU A 68 -12.11 22.77 7.29
C LEU A 68 -12.34 21.82 6.11
N GLU A 69 -13.25 20.86 6.24
CA GLU A 69 -13.73 20.02 5.15
C GLU A 69 -14.26 20.88 3.99
N ALA A 70 -15.08 21.90 4.29
CA ALA A 70 -15.61 22.81 3.27
C ALA A 70 -14.52 23.60 2.54
N VAL A 71 -13.43 23.97 3.24
CA VAL A 71 -12.27 24.64 2.61
C VAL A 71 -11.56 23.69 1.64
N VAL A 72 -11.39 22.42 2.02
CA VAL A 72 -10.78 21.38 1.18
C VAL A 72 -11.65 21.14 -0.07
N GLU A 73 -12.96 21.00 0.11
CA GLU A 73 -13.91 20.80 -0.99
C GLU A 73 -13.90 21.97 -1.98
N TYR A 74 -13.90 23.20 -1.47
CA TYR A 74 -13.80 24.40 -2.30
C TYR A 74 -12.52 24.39 -3.15
N LYS A 75 -11.34 24.21 -2.52
CA LYS A 75 -10.06 24.18 -3.24
C LYS A 75 -9.99 23.03 -4.26
N TRP A 76 -10.56 21.87 -3.91
CA TRP A 76 -10.69 20.72 -4.80
C TRP A 76 -11.46 21.06 -6.07
N LEU A 77 -12.65 21.66 -5.92
CA LEU A 77 -13.51 22.04 -7.04
C LEU A 77 -12.96 23.18 -7.88
N SER A 78 -12.32 24.17 -7.24
CA SER A 78 -11.83 25.38 -7.90
C SER A 78 -10.66 25.11 -8.86
N PHE A 79 -9.66 24.32 -8.42
CA PHE A 79 -8.45 24.13 -9.23
C PHE A 79 -7.83 22.74 -9.15
N ALA A 80 -7.91 22.08 -7.99
CA ALA A 80 -7.07 20.91 -7.75
C ALA A 80 -7.57 19.68 -8.53
N ARG A 81 -8.89 19.53 -8.70
CA ARG A 81 -9.51 18.41 -9.42
C ARG A 81 -8.98 18.27 -10.84
N THR A 82 -9.02 19.33 -11.64
CA THR A 82 -8.60 19.28 -13.05
C THR A 82 -7.12 18.97 -13.16
N ARG A 83 -6.27 19.64 -12.36
CA ARG A 83 -4.81 19.42 -12.36
C ARG A 83 -4.43 18.03 -11.90
N TYR A 84 -5.12 17.52 -10.88
CA TYR A 84 -4.93 16.17 -10.39
C TYR A 84 -5.21 15.14 -11.49
N TRP A 85 -6.36 15.24 -12.17
CA TRP A 85 -6.72 14.31 -13.25
C TRP A 85 -5.80 14.42 -14.47
N LEU A 86 -5.30 15.61 -14.80
CA LEU A 86 -4.26 15.77 -15.83
C LEU A 86 -2.95 15.06 -15.45
N ASN A 87 -2.48 15.23 -14.20
CA ASN A 87 -1.30 14.52 -13.72
C ASN A 87 -1.51 13.00 -13.63
N PHE A 88 -2.73 12.57 -13.29
CA PHE A 88 -3.13 11.17 -13.31
C PHE A 88 -3.14 10.60 -14.74
N ALA A 89 -3.62 11.35 -15.73
CA ALA A 89 -3.56 10.96 -17.14
C ALA A 89 -2.11 10.81 -17.63
N LEU A 90 -1.21 11.74 -17.25
CA LEU A 90 0.22 11.59 -17.54
C LEU A 90 0.83 10.33 -16.92
N PHE A 91 0.44 10.02 -15.67
CA PHE A 91 0.85 8.78 -15.02
C PHE A 91 0.31 7.53 -15.75
N LEU A 92 -0.94 7.56 -16.21
CA LEU A 92 -1.51 6.47 -16.98
C LEU A 92 -0.79 6.27 -18.32
N THR A 93 -0.37 7.36 -18.98
CA THR A 93 0.48 7.28 -20.17
C THR A 93 1.84 6.68 -19.84
N TYR A 94 2.50 7.13 -18.76
CA TYR A 94 3.76 6.55 -18.31
C TYR A 94 3.67 5.05 -18.06
N PHE A 95 2.60 4.62 -17.37
CA PHE A 95 2.32 3.21 -17.14
C PHE A 95 2.07 2.48 -18.46
N ALA A 96 1.14 2.95 -19.30
CA ALA A 96 0.78 2.26 -20.55
C ALA A 96 1.98 2.12 -21.50
N VAL A 97 2.83 3.14 -21.60
CA VAL A 97 4.06 3.10 -22.41
C VAL A 97 5.04 2.07 -21.84
N PHE A 98 5.28 2.08 -20.53
CA PHE A 98 6.17 1.12 -19.89
C PHE A 98 5.67 -0.32 -20.07
N ALA A 99 4.38 -0.57 -19.85
CA ALA A 99 3.79 -1.90 -20.05
C ALA A 99 3.89 -2.36 -21.52
N ALA A 100 3.54 -1.49 -22.47
CA ALA A 100 3.62 -1.80 -23.89
C ALA A 100 5.06 -2.03 -24.38
N MET A 101 6.04 -1.36 -23.77
CA MET A 101 7.47 -1.58 -24.00
C MET A 101 7.90 -2.98 -23.53
N ILE A 102 7.54 -3.36 -22.29
CA ILE A 102 7.84 -4.70 -21.76
C ILE A 102 7.15 -5.81 -22.58
N ASP A 103 5.90 -5.59 -22.99
CA ASP A 103 5.15 -6.55 -23.82
C ASP A 103 5.53 -6.51 -25.31
N HIS A 104 6.57 -5.74 -25.70
CA HIS A 104 7.08 -5.64 -27.08
C HIS A 104 6.04 -5.14 -28.12
N HIS A 105 5.01 -4.40 -27.67
CA HIS A 105 4.02 -3.77 -28.55
C HIS A 105 4.54 -2.45 -29.16
N ILE A 106 5.53 -1.83 -28.51
CA ILE A 106 6.23 -0.62 -28.99
C ILE A 106 7.71 -0.99 -29.14
N GLU A 107 8.38 -0.40 -30.13
CA GLU A 107 9.83 -0.54 -30.30
C GLU A 107 10.56 -0.08 -29.02
N PRO A 108 11.43 -0.93 -28.42
CA PRO A 108 12.06 -0.66 -27.13
C PRO A 108 12.74 0.72 -27.08
N GLU A 109 13.46 1.10 -28.13
CA GLU A 109 14.15 2.39 -28.20
C GLU A 109 13.23 3.60 -27.99
N THR A 110 12.02 3.54 -28.56
CA THR A 110 11.01 4.60 -28.45
C THR A 110 10.34 4.56 -27.07
N GLY A 111 10.00 3.36 -26.59
CA GLY A 111 9.42 3.14 -25.26
C GLY A 111 10.32 3.64 -24.13
N ASP A 112 11.62 3.36 -24.22
CA ASP A 112 12.63 3.79 -23.26
C ASP A 112 12.72 5.31 -23.17
N ILE A 113 12.82 5.99 -24.32
CA ILE A 113 12.95 7.46 -24.37
C ILE A 113 11.74 8.10 -23.70
N ILE A 114 10.53 7.66 -24.05
CA ILE A 114 9.29 8.23 -23.50
C ILE A 114 9.22 7.97 -21.99
N THR A 115 9.56 6.75 -21.55
CA THR A 115 9.60 6.38 -20.13
C THR A 115 10.63 7.22 -19.36
N ILE A 116 11.83 7.42 -19.90
CA ILE A 116 12.87 8.25 -19.29
C ILE A 116 12.41 9.71 -19.17
N VAL A 117 11.81 10.27 -20.23
CA VAL A 117 11.35 11.68 -20.24
C VAL A 117 10.21 11.89 -19.23
N LEU A 118 9.20 11.02 -19.23
CA LEU A 118 8.08 11.09 -18.28
C LEU A 118 8.54 10.81 -16.85
N GLY A 119 9.43 9.83 -16.67
CA GLY A 119 10.03 9.50 -15.38
C GLY A 119 10.82 10.69 -14.82
N ALA A 120 11.65 11.35 -15.63
CA ALA A 120 12.38 12.54 -15.24
C ALA A 120 11.45 13.68 -14.80
N TYR A 121 10.33 13.89 -15.50
CA TYR A 121 9.30 14.84 -15.08
C TYR A 121 8.75 14.54 -13.69
N PHE A 122 8.40 13.28 -13.40
CA PHE A 122 7.91 12.88 -12.08
C PHE A 122 8.99 12.94 -10.99
N ILE A 123 10.24 12.60 -11.29
CA ILE A 123 11.37 12.75 -10.37
C ILE A 123 11.54 14.22 -9.97
N LEU A 124 11.45 15.15 -10.94
CA LEU A 124 11.55 16.58 -10.65
C LEU A 124 10.41 17.07 -9.75
N GLN A 125 9.18 16.55 -9.92
CA GLN A 125 8.07 16.83 -9.01
C GLN A 125 8.35 16.33 -7.58
N GLU A 126 8.77 15.08 -7.42
CA GLU A 126 9.06 14.51 -6.10
C GLU A 126 10.25 15.20 -5.42
N PHE A 127 11.29 15.53 -6.17
CA PHE A 127 12.42 16.31 -5.67
C PHE A 127 11.99 17.69 -5.15
N ARG A 128 11.04 18.34 -5.83
CA ARG A 128 10.46 19.61 -5.38
C ARG A 128 9.71 19.45 -4.05
N LEU A 129 8.95 18.37 -3.87
CA LEU A 129 8.26 18.09 -2.60
C LEU A 129 9.26 17.86 -1.46
N LEU A 130 10.34 17.13 -1.72
CA LEU A 130 11.40 16.87 -0.75
C LEU A 130 12.03 18.18 -0.24
N ILE A 131 12.30 19.15 -1.13
CA ILE A 131 12.87 20.46 -0.74
C ILE A 131 11.90 21.27 0.13
N VAL A 132 10.60 21.22 -0.14
CA VAL A 132 9.60 22.06 0.55
C VAL A 132 9.40 21.60 1.99
N GLY A 133 9.42 20.30 2.27
CA GLY A 133 9.14 19.77 3.59
C GLY A 133 9.80 18.42 3.86
N PRO A 134 11.13 18.36 4.02
CA PRO A 134 11.88 17.09 4.05
C PRO A 134 11.47 16.16 5.20
N VAL A 135 11.19 16.69 6.39
CA VAL A 135 10.79 15.88 7.56
C VAL A 135 9.40 15.26 7.37
N SER A 136 8.42 16.06 6.93
CA SER A 136 7.06 15.56 6.63
C SER A 136 7.10 14.58 5.44
N TYR A 137 7.99 14.84 4.47
CA TYR A 137 8.17 13.98 3.31
C TYR A 137 8.70 12.59 3.70
N LEU A 138 9.77 12.53 4.52
CA LEU A 138 10.41 11.27 4.93
C LEU A 138 9.59 10.46 5.95
N THR A 139 8.56 11.05 6.56
CA THR A 139 7.69 10.33 7.51
C THR A 139 6.43 9.75 6.85
N SER A 140 6.15 10.07 5.58
CA SER A 140 4.95 9.60 4.88
C SER A 140 5.21 8.33 4.07
N MET A 141 4.53 7.23 4.41
CA MET A 141 4.61 5.96 3.68
C MET A 141 4.26 6.08 2.20
N TYR A 142 3.33 6.97 1.85
CA TYR A 142 2.92 7.18 0.46
C TYR A 142 4.05 7.68 -0.44
N ASN A 143 4.96 8.50 0.10
CA ASN A 143 6.05 9.07 -0.67
C ASN A 143 7.08 8.01 -1.07
N TYR A 144 7.31 7.01 -0.20
CA TYR A 144 8.17 5.87 -0.54
C TYR A 144 7.59 5.04 -1.68
N THR A 145 6.27 4.81 -1.69
CA THR A 145 5.60 4.13 -2.80
C THR A 145 5.71 4.93 -4.10
N ASP A 146 5.52 6.25 -4.04
CA ASP A 146 5.66 7.15 -5.20
C ASP A 146 7.09 7.12 -5.76
N ILE A 147 8.12 7.26 -4.91
CA ILE A 147 9.53 7.18 -5.33
C ILE A 147 9.84 5.83 -5.98
N ALA A 148 9.43 4.72 -5.36
CA ALA A 148 9.68 3.39 -5.91
C ALA A 148 9.04 3.22 -7.30
N THR A 149 7.80 3.70 -7.44
CA THR A 149 7.04 3.58 -8.70
C THR A 149 7.61 4.44 -9.83
N ILE A 150 8.22 5.58 -9.51
CA ILE A 150 8.86 6.44 -10.50
C ILE A 150 10.27 5.93 -10.81
N GLY A 151 11.02 5.53 -9.77
CA GLY A 151 12.42 5.17 -9.85
C GLY A 151 12.67 3.83 -10.56
N PHE A 152 11.86 2.81 -10.28
CA PHE A 152 12.07 1.47 -10.83
C PHE A 152 11.88 1.40 -12.36
N PRO A 153 10.76 1.87 -12.93
CA PRO A 153 10.60 1.85 -14.38
C PRO A 153 11.54 2.85 -15.08
N PHE A 154 11.87 3.99 -14.44
CA PHE A 154 12.91 4.89 -14.95
C PHE A 154 14.28 4.20 -15.02
N ALA A 155 14.70 3.50 -13.96
CA ALA A 155 15.95 2.77 -13.93
C ALA A 155 15.96 1.64 -14.95
N THR A 156 14.84 0.93 -15.12
CA THR A 156 14.68 -0.11 -16.13
C THR A 156 14.95 0.45 -17.54
N ALA A 157 14.21 1.50 -17.94
CA ALA A 157 14.36 2.10 -19.26
C ALA A 157 15.75 2.77 -19.46
N PHE A 158 16.30 3.36 -18.40
CA PHE A 158 17.63 3.96 -18.46
C PHE A 158 18.72 2.91 -18.69
N LEU A 159 18.67 1.80 -17.96
CA LEU A 159 19.64 0.73 -18.11
C LEU A 159 19.48 0.02 -19.46
N ASP A 160 18.25 -0.18 -19.95
CA ASP A 160 18.01 -0.85 -21.25
C ASP A 160 18.64 -0.05 -22.39
N LYS A 161 18.44 1.27 -22.37
CA LYS A 161 18.94 2.18 -23.38
C LYS A 161 20.44 2.43 -23.33
N TYR A 162 21.01 2.62 -22.13
CA TYR A 162 22.39 3.08 -21.96
C TYR A 162 23.38 2.00 -21.55
N ALA A 163 22.90 0.82 -21.15
CA ALA A 163 23.71 -0.33 -20.80
C ALA A 163 23.16 -1.62 -21.47
N PRO A 164 23.11 -1.67 -22.81
CA PRO A 164 22.51 -2.80 -23.54
C PRO A 164 23.19 -4.15 -23.26
N ASP A 165 24.45 -4.13 -22.83
CA ASP A 165 25.20 -5.32 -22.41
C ASP A 165 24.56 -6.04 -21.19
N ILE A 166 23.71 -5.35 -20.42
CA ILE A 166 23.05 -5.90 -19.22
C ILE A 166 21.79 -6.72 -19.57
N ASN A 167 21.24 -6.60 -20.79
CA ASN A 167 20.09 -7.34 -21.31
C ASN A 167 18.95 -7.57 -20.28
N ILE A 168 18.13 -6.54 -20.08
CA ILE A 168 17.14 -6.47 -18.99
C ILE A 168 15.89 -7.31 -19.25
N HIS A 169 15.61 -7.62 -20.52
CA HIS A 169 14.45 -8.42 -20.94
C HIS A 169 14.70 -9.93 -20.89
N HIS A 170 15.89 -10.35 -20.48
CA HIS A 170 16.27 -11.76 -20.40
C HIS A 170 16.80 -12.12 -19.00
N PRO A 171 16.64 -13.39 -18.59
CA PRO A 171 17.21 -13.86 -17.34
C PRO A 171 18.74 -13.66 -17.35
N PRO A 172 19.34 -13.18 -16.25
CA PRO A 172 18.75 -13.10 -14.91
C PRO A 172 18.18 -11.73 -14.52
N ASN A 173 18.01 -10.76 -15.43
CA ASN A 173 17.72 -9.35 -15.09
C ASN A 173 16.25 -8.93 -15.24
N ASP A 174 15.39 -9.83 -15.69
CA ASP A 174 13.94 -9.67 -15.85
C ASP A 174 13.18 -9.42 -14.54
N TRP A 175 13.82 -9.61 -13.39
CA TRP A 175 13.25 -9.23 -12.09
C TRP A 175 12.96 -7.72 -12.01
N LEU A 176 13.83 -6.86 -12.52
CA LEU A 176 13.68 -5.40 -12.42
C LEU A 176 12.43 -4.89 -13.17
N PRO A 177 12.21 -5.22 -14.45
CA PRO A 177 10.97 -4.84 -15.13
C PRO A 177 9.74 -5.48 -14.48
N SER A 178 9.84 -6.71 -13.96
CA SER A 178 8.75 -7.39 -13.25
C SER A 178 8.30 -6.64 -11.99
N PHE A 179 9.25 -6.25 -11.13
CA PHE A 179 8.94 -5.46 -9.93
C PHE A 179 8.46 -4.05 -10.29
N SER A 180 9.04 -3.43 -11.33
CA SER A 180 8.59 -2.13 -11.85
C SER A 180 7.11 -2.16 -12.23
N LEU A 181 6.68 -3.20 -12.96
CA LEU A 181 5.29 -3.35 -13.38
C LEU A 181 4.35 -3.56 -12.20
N LEU A 182 4.74 -4.38 -11.21
CA LEU A 182 3.96 -4.59 -9.99
C LEU A 182 3.79 -3.28 -9.20
N LEU A 183 4.86 -2.49 -9.05
CA LEU A 183 4.81 -1.19 -8.36
C LEU A 183 3.89 -0.20 -9.07
N LEU A 184 3.88 -0.18 -10.41
CA LEU A 184 2.95 0.64 -11.20
C LEU A 184 1.49 0.27 -10.94
N TRP A 185 1.16 -1.03 -10.88
CA TRP A 185 -0.19 -1.49 -10.53
C TRP A 185 -0.60 -1.07 -9.11
N ILE A 186 0.27 -1.26 -8.13
CA ILE A 186 0.02 -0.83 -6.73
C ILE A 186 -0.23 0.67 -6.68
N SER A 187 0.59 1.46 -7.37
CA SER A 187 0.44 2.92 -7.43
C SER A 187 -0.78 3.40 -8.18
N LEU A 188 -1.24 2.68 -9.20
CA LEU A 188 -2.49 2.98 -9.88
C LEU A 188 -3.66 2.97 -8.87
N ILE A 189 -3.74 1.92 -8.05
CA ILE A 189 -4.76 1.80 -7.00
C ILE A 189 -4.58 2.91 -5.96
N SER A 190 -3.35 3.14 -5.49
CA SER A 190 -3.06 4.19 -4.50
C SER A 190 -3.43 5.58 -4.99
N ARG A 191 -3.28 5.89 -6.29
CA ARG A 191 -3.68 7.18 -6.87
C ARG A 191 -5.19 7.34 -6.94
N LEU A 192 -5.96 6.26 -7.13
CA LEU A 192 -7.43 6.33 -7.14
C LEU A 192 -8.05 6.71 -5.78
N ARG A 193 -7.25 6.85 -4.71
CA ARG A 193 -7.70 7.23 -3.35
C ARG A 193 -8.48 8.55 -3.26
N VAL A 194 -8.35 9.42 -4.26
CA VAL A 194 -9.12 10.68 -4.36
C VAL A 194 -10.62 10.42 -4.48
N VAL A 195 -11.04 9.25 -4.98
CA VAL A 195 -12.45 8.86 -5.03
C VAL A 195 -12.86 8.30 -3.67
N LYS A 196 -13.76 8.98 -2.93
CA LYS A 196 -14.15 8.65 -1.54
C LYS A 196 -14.30 7.15 -1.25
N ARG A 197 -15.06 6.42 -2.06
CA ARG A 197 -15.28 4.96 -1.87
C ARG A 197 -13.99 4.14 -1.95
N ILE A 198 -13.12 4.45 -2.90
CA ILE A 198 -11.83 3.76 -3.08
C ILE A 198 -10.82 4.26 -2.04
N GLY A 199 -10.81 5.57 -1.76
CA GLY A 199 -9.93 6.21 -0.80
C GLY A 199 -10.00 5.63 0.59
N ILE A 200 -11.21 5.40 1.10
CA ILE A 200 -11.39 4.78 2.42
C ILE A 200 -10.73 3.40 2.45
N LEU A 201 -10.92 2.57 1.41
CA LEU A 201 -10.30 1.25 1.33
C LEU A 201 -8.77 1.33 1.27
N VAL A 202 -8.22 2.24 0.46
CA VAL A 202 -6.76 2.44 0.36
C VAL A 202 -6.18 2.90 1.70
N ILE A 203 -6.83 3.85 2.38
CA ILE A 203 -6.42 4.33 3.70
C ILE A 203 -6.40 3.17 4.70
N VAL A 204 -7.43 2.33 4.71
CA VAL A 204 -7.50 1.14 5.59
C VAL A 204 -6.34 0.18 5.32
N ILE A 205 -6.03 -0.10 4.05
CA ILE A 205 -4.89 -0.95 3.68
C ILE A 205 -3.56 -0.36 4.19
N TYR A 206 -3.31 0.93 3.97
CA TYR A 206 -2.08 1.58 4.45
C TYR A 206 -1.99 1.63 5.97
N SER A 207 -3.11 1.85 6.67
CA SER A 207 -3.17 1.78 8.13
C SER A 207 -2.83 0.38 8.63
N ILE A 208 -3.41 -0.66 8.03
CA ILE A 208 -3.07 -2.06 8.34
C ILE A 208 -1.57 -2.30 8.19
N LEU A 209 -0.98 -1.94 7.05
CA LEU A 209 0.45 -2.13 6.79
C LEU A 209 1.33 -1.40 7.83
N ARG A 210 0.93 -0.20 8.26
CA ARG A 210 1.65 0.57 9.28
C ARG A 210 1.57 -0.05 10.66
N TYR A 211 0.38 -0.45 11.10
CA TYR A 211 0.15 -0.92 12.47
C TYR A 211 0.55 -2.38 12.68
N ILE A 212 0.50 -3.22 11.64
CA ILE A 212 0.85 -4.64 11.76
C ILE A 212 2.36 -4.91 11.75
N TRP A 213 3.18 -3.96 11.30
CA TRP A 213 4.62 -4.16 11.09
C TRP A 213 5.38 -4.73 12.32
N PRO A 214 5.18 -4.25 13.56
CA PRO A 214 5.85 -4.82 14.73
C PRO A 214 5.48 -6.28 14.97
N PHE A 215 4.22 -6.65 14.71
CA PHE A 215 3.76 -8.03 14.83
C PHE A 215 4.39 -8.92 13.75
N ILE A 216 4.44 -8.47 12.49
CA ILE A 216 5.10 -9.19 11.40
C ILE A 216 6.59 -9.41 11.69
N PHE A 217 7.26 -8.45 12.32
CA PHE A 217 8.66 -8.62 12.75
C PHE A 217 8.81 -9.78 13.74
N ILE A 218 7.94 -9.86 14.76
CA ILE A 218 7.93 -10.97 15.72
C ILE A 218 7.61 -12.30 15.02
N ALA A 219 6.58 -12.33 14.17
CA ALA A 219 6.21 -13.52 13.40
C ALA A 219 7.36 -14.03 12.52
N SER A 220 8.09 -13.11 11.87
CA SER A 220 9.25 -13.43 11.04
C SER A 220 10.40 -14.01 11.86
N ALA A 221 10.63 -13.50 13.07
CA ALA A 221 11.63 -14.06 13.98
C ALA A 221 11.29 -15.52 14.37
N PHE A 222 10.03 -15.83 14.63
CA PHE A 222 9.59 -17.22 14.85
C PHE A 222 9.81 -18.09 13.62
N LEU A 223 9.46 -17.61 12.43
CA LEU A 223 9.70 -18.35 11.17
C LEU A 223 11.18 -18.66 10.96
N LEU A 224 12.06 -17.69 11.18
CA LEU A 224 13.51 -17.89 11.09
C LEU A 224 14.03 -18.88 12.15
N ALA A 225 13.49 -18.83 13.37
CA ALA A 225 13.86 -19.77 14.42
C ALA A 225 13.48 -21.22 14.06
N PHE A 226 12.28 -21.43 13.50
CA PHE A 226 11.86 -22.75 13.01
C PHE A 226 12.65 -23.19 11.79
N ALA A 227 12.92 -22.29 10.84
CA ALA A 227 13.77 -22.60 9.69
C ALA A 227 15.16 -23.07 10.14
N HIS A 228 15.72 -22.40 11.14
CA HIS A 228 16.99 -22.82 11.73
C HIS A 228 16.91 -24.19 12.39
N ALA A 229 15.84 -24.46 13.15
CA ALA A 229 15.65 -25.75 13.82
C ALA A 229 15.51 -26.90 12.81
N PHE A 230 14.74 -26.69 11.73
CA PHE A 230 14.63 -27.67 10.64
C PHE A 230 15.96 -27.86 9.92
N LEU A 231 16.68 -26.78 9.62
CA LEU A 231 18.02 -26.83 9.03
C LEU A 231 18.93 -27.68 9.89
N VAL A 232 19.09 -27.39 11.19
CA VAL A 232 19.94 -28.18 12.09
C VAL A 232 19.53 -29.66 12.14
N LEU A 233 18.22 -29.95 12.15
CA LEU A 233 17.71 -31.31 12.22
C LEU A 233 17.94 -32.12 10.92
N LEU A 234 17.99 -31.45 9.76
CA LEU A 234 18.01 -32.09 8.44
C LEU A 234 19.29 -31.86 7.64
N HIS A 235 20.20 -31.01 8.11
CA HIS A 235 21.40 -30.57 7.38
C HIS A 235 22.30 -31.73 6.94
N HIS A 236 22.31 -32.83 7.70
CA HIS A 236 23.10 -34.03 7.42
C HIS A 236 22.26 -35.22 6.95
N VAL A 237 20.95 -35.05 6.80
CA VAL A 237 20.03 -36.10 6.37
C VAL A 237 19.86 -35.99 4.86
N ALA A 238 20.19 -37.05 4.12
CA ALA A 238 19.90 -37.09 2.69
C ALA A 238 18.39 -37.24 2.48
N PRO A 239 17.77 -36.45 1.59
CA PRO A 239 16.42 -36.75 1.13
C PRO A 239 16.44 -38.09 0.38
N ASP A 240 15.40 -38.88 0.60
CA ASP A 240 15.14 -40.12 -0.11
C ASP A 240 14.56 -39.79 -1.49
N ASN A 241 15.45 -39.67 -2.48
CA ASN A 241 15.08 -39.40 -3.87
C ASN A 241 14.94 -40.74 -4.62
N THR A 242 14.29 -41.74 -4.01
CA THR A 242 14.10 -43.07 -4.59
C THR A 242 13.07 -43.03 -5.72
N ALA A 243 13.35 -42.26 -6.78
CA ALA A 243 12.83 -42.60 -8.09
C ALA A 243 13.39 -43.99 -8.41
N SER A 244 12.50 -44.99 -8.43
CA SER A 244 12.87 -46.36 -8.77
C SER A 244 13.60 -46.34 -10.10
N PRO A 245 14.76 -47.02 -10.24
CA PRO A 245 15.49 -47.02 -11.50
C PRO A 245 14.55 -47.50 -12.60
N TYR A 246 14.36 -46.67 -13.63
CA TYR A 246 13.50 -47.04 -14.75
C TYR A 246 14.32 -48.00 -15.61
N SER A 247 14.02 -49.28 -15.51
CA SER A 247 14.65 -50.32 -16.34
C SER A 247 13.62 -50.88 -17.31
N GLY A 248 13.97 -50.89 -18.59
CA GLY A 248 13.10 -51.34 -19.67
C GLY A 248 13.88 -52.07 -20.74
N ASN A 249 13.32 -53.15 -21.25
CA ASN A 249 13.91 -53.92 -22.33
C ASN A 249 13.36 -53.42 -23.68
N LEU A 250 14.26 -53.06 -24.60
CA LEU A 250 13.94 -52.90 -26.00
C LEU A 250 13.76 -54.29 -26.61
N THR A 251 12.54 -54.65 -26.98
CA THR A 251 12.25 -55.92 -27.65
C THR A 251 12.05 -55.68 -29.14
N ASN A 252 12.61 -56.54 -29.98
CA ASN A 252 12.35 -56.50 -31.42
C ASN A 252 10.96 -57.10 -31.74
N THR A 253 10.51 -57.02 -32.99
CA THR A 253 9.21 -57.57 -33.45
C THR A 253 9.06 -59.09 -33.28
N SER A 254 10.14 -59.83 -33.01
CA SER A 254 10.11 -61.26 -32.69
C SER A 254 10.09 -61.56 -31.18
N GLY A 255 10.04 -60.55 -30.32
CA GLY A 255 10.04 -60.68 -28.86
C GLY A 255 11.41 -60.94 -28.24
N ALA A 256 12.49 -60.94 -29.02
CA ALA A 256 13.84 -61.06 -28.51
C ALA A 256 14.29 -59.71 -27.92
N VAL A 257 14.89 -59.73 -26.72
CA VAL A 257 15.46 -58.55 -26.08
C VAL A 257 16.69 -58.13 -26.86
N ALA A 258 16.62 -56.95 -27.49
CA ALA A 258 17.69 -56.37 -28.29
C ALA A 258 18.66 -55.53 -27.44
N ASP A 259 18.13 -54.83 -26.43
CA ASP A 259 18.92 -54.06 -25.48
C ASP A 259 18.13 -53.75 -24.20
N THR A 260 18.80 -53.33 -23.13
CA THR A 260 18.19 -52.95 -21.85
C THR A 260 18.61 -51.53 -21.50
N ILE A 261 17.64 -50.62 -21.38
CA ILE A 261 17.85 -49.25 -20.91
C ILE A 261 17.68 -49.24 -19.39
N SER A 262 18.66 -48.71 -18.67
CA SER A 262 18.60 -48.45 -17.22
C SER A 262 18.85 -46.98 -16.94
N LEU A 263 17.81 -46.28 -16.49
CA LEU A 263 17.89 -44.89 -16.02
C LEU A 263 17.94 -44.90 -14.50
N THR A 264 19.11 -44.62 -13.94
CA THR A 264 19.29 -44.46 -12.49
C THR A 264 19.10 -43.01 -12.11
N ALA A 265 18.29 -42.73 -11.09
CA ALA A 265 18.17 -41.39 -10.54
C ALA A 265 19.53 -40.88 -10.02
N PRO A 266 19.82 -39.57 -10.12
CA PRO A 266 21.05 -39.01 -9.59
C PRO A 266 21.15 -39.27 -8.08
N PHE A 267 22.38 -39.52 -7.60
CA PHE A 267 22.67 -39.80 -6.20
C PHE A 267 22.14 -38.68 -5.30
N SER A 268 21.23 -39.01 -4.38
CA SER A 268 20.75 -38.06 -3.38
C SER A 268 21.75 -37.96 -2.23
N ASN A 269 22.13 -36.74 -1.90
CA ASN A 269 22.96 -36.47 -0.73
C ASN A 269 22.33 -35.32 0.07
N ALA A 270 22.80 -35.10 1.30
CA ALA A 270 22.26 -34.04 2.15
C ALA A 270 22.29 -32.66 1.47
N SER A 271 23.27 -32.39 0.60
CA SER A 271 23.36 -31.11 -0.12
C SER A 271 22.28 -30.86 -1.17
N THR A 272 21.55 -31.90 -1.58
CA THR A 272 20.39 -31.78 -2.48
C THR A 272 19.07 -31.51 -1.74
N GLY A 273 19.08 -31.54 -0.40
CA GLY A 273 17.89 -31.35 0.41
C GLY A 273 17.50 -29.88 0.63
N ALA A 274 16.20 -29.64 0.77
CA ALA A 274 15.63 -28.30 1.00
C ALA A 274 16.08 -27.62 2.30
N PHE A 275 16.70 -28.38 3.22
CA PHE A 275 17.17 -27.91 4.52
C PHE A 275 18.70 -27.97 4.66
N TYR A 276 19.44 -27.97 3.54
CA TYR A 276 20.90 -27.93 3.56
C TYR A 276 21.43 -26.51 3.79
N GLN A 277 20.85 -25.51 3.11
CA GLN A 277 21.28 -24.12 3.15
C GLN A 277 20.12 -23.20 3.57
N TRP A 278 20.46 -22.02 4.08
CA TRP A 278 19.48 -21.03 4.56
C TRP A 278 18.57 -20.50 3.45
N ASP A 279 19.09 -20.39 2.23
CA ASP A 279 18.39 -19.90 1.04
C ASP A 279 17.22 -20.79 0.61
N SER A 280 17.30 -22.09 0.89
CA SER A 280 16.29 -23.10 0.61
C SER A 280 15.44 -23.42 1.84
N ALA A 281 16.03 -23.40 3.04
CA ALA A 281 15.35 -23.71 4.28
C ALA A 281 14.29 -22.65 4.66
N VAL A 282 14.59 -21.37 4.46
CA VAL A 282 13.66 -20.28 4.82
C VAL A 282 12.42 -20.27 3.93
N PRO A 283 12.51 -20.26 2.58
CA PRO A 283 11.34 -20.38 1.71
C PRO A 283 10.54 -21.66 1.97
N SER A 284 11.22 -22.79 2.19
CA SER A 284 10.57 -24.06 2.53
C SER A 284 9.73 -23.96 3.82
N THR A 285 10.26 -23.26 4.84
CA THR A 285 9.54 -23.04 6.10
C THR A 285 8.39 -22.05 5.95
N ILE A 286 8.52 -21.07 5.05
CA ILE A 286 7.42 -20.16 4.72
C ILE A 286 6.27 -20.92 4.06
N TYR A 287 6.53 -21.89 3.17
CA TYR A 287 5.48 -22.71 2.57
C TYR A 287 4.69 -23.55 3.59
N PHE A 288 5.29 -23.89 4.74
CA PHE A 288 4.59 -24.53 5.85
C PHE A 288 3.43 -23.69 6.41
N LEU A 289 3.47 -22.35 6.27
CA LEU A 289 2.35 -21.48 6.65
C LEU A 289 1.08 -21.80 5.86
N GLY A 290 1.23 -22.14 4.58
CA GLY A 290 0.14 -22.56 3.69
C GLY A 290 -0.24 -24.04 3.83
N GLY A 291 0.43 -24.78 4.73
CA GLY A 291 0.24 -26.21 4.92
C GLY A 291 0.94 -27.08 3.87
N ASP A 292 1.81 -26.51 3.03
CA ASP A 292 2.59 -27.27 2.05
C ASP A 292 3.85 -27.86 2.70
N TRP A 293 3.82 -29.16 2.98
CA TRP A 293 4.93 -29.91 3.60
C TRP A 293 5.79 -30.68 2.59
N SER A 294 5.70 -30.37 1.29
CA SER A 294 6.42 -31.08 0.21
C SER A 294 7.93 -31.10 0.40
N SER A 295 8.51 -30.02 0.95
CA SER A 295 9.94 -29.96 1.29
C SER A 295 10.35 -30.97 2.37
N LEU A 296 9.40 -31.48 3.17
CA LEU A 296 9.65 -32.45 4.24
C LEU A 296 9.32 -33.89 3.82
N SER A 297 8.52 -34.09 2.76
CA SER A 297 8.06 -35.43 2.33
C SER A 297 9.18 -36.30 1.77
N ALA A 298 10.25 -35.67 1.27
CA ALA A 298 11.43 -36.38 0.79
C ALA A 298 12.28 -36.98 1.93
N TYR A 299 11.99 -36.72 3.20
CA TYR A 299 12.83 -37.21 4.32
C TYR A 299 12.17 -38.37 5.06
N ASP A 300 12.95 -39.43 5.31
CA ASP A 300 12.53 -40.65 6.04
C ASP A 300 11.86 -40.38 7.37
N PRO A 301 10.61 -40.79 7.64
CA PRO A 301 9.85 -40.45 8.85
C PRO A 301 10.66 -40.56 10.15
N SER A 302 10.74 -39.48 10.93
CA SER A 302 11.37 -39.50 12.28
C SER A 302 10.48 -38.84 13.33
N PRO A 303 10.49 -39.32 14.57
CA PRO A 303 9.65 -38.77 15.64
C PRO A 303 9.98 -37.30 15.93
N TYR A 304 11.26 -36.92 15.86
CA TYR A 304 11.70 -35.54 16.11
C TYR A 304 11.15 -34.55 15.08
N ARG A 305 11.10 -34.93 13.79
CA ARG A 305 10.50 -34.08 12.75
C ARG A 305 9.00 -33.98 12.91
N THR A 306 8.32 -35.07 13.27
CA THR A 306 6.89 -35.04 13.57
C THR A 306 6.59 -34.10 14.73
N VAL A 307 7.38 -34.16 15.82
CA VAL A 307 7.24 -33.25 16.95
C VAL A 307 7.46 -31.80 16.52
N LEU A 308 8.54 -31.49 15.79
CA LEU A 308 8.84 -30.13 15.33
C LEU A 308 7.74 -29.59 14.40
N LYS A 309 7.21 -30.44 13.51
CA LYS A 309 6.05 -30.13 12.66
C LYS A 309 4.79 -29.83 13.48
N CYS A 310 4.47 -30.63 14.49
CA CYS A 310 3.34 -30.40 15.38
C CYS A 310 3.49 -29.07 16.15
N VAL A 311 4.68 -28.79 16.68
CA VAL A 311 4.98 -27.55 17.41
C VAL A 311 4.89 -26.34 16.49
N PHE A 312 5.45 -26.41 15.28
CA PHE A 312 5.33 -25.36 14.26
C PHE A 312 3.87 -25.06 13.95
N THR A 313 3.07 -26.10 13.68
CA THR A 313 1.66 -25.97 13.32
C THR A 313 0.88 -25.29 14.46
N PHE A 314 1.09 -25.72 15.70
CA PHE A 314 0.40 -25.14 16.84
C PHE A 314 0.82 -23.68 17.10
N MET A 315 2.13 -23.39 17.10
CA MET A 315 2.64 -22.06 17.46
C MET A 315 2.45 -21.05 16.34
N VAL A 316 2.86 -21.39 15.11
CA VAL A 316 2.89 -20.44 13.99
C VAL A 316 1.55 -20.45 13.26
N THR A 317 1.12 -21.60 12.75
CA THR A 317 -0.09 -21.69 11.91
C THR A 317 -1.37 -21.44 12.72
N ILE A 318 -1.51 -22.03 13.91
CA ILE A 318 -2.70 -21.82 14.74
C ILE A 318 -2.53 -20.58 15.63
N GLY A 319 -1.40 -20.40 16.30
CA GLY A 319 -1.17 -19.26 17.19
C GLY A 319 -1.01 -17.94 16.43
N ILE A 320 0.13 -17.77 15.77
CA ILE A 320 0.54 -16.50 15.14
C ILE A 320 -0.45 -16.07 14.05
N LEU A 321 -0.89 -16.95 13.14
CA LEU A 321 -1.84 -16.54 12.09
C LEU A 321 -3.21 -16.13 12.65
N ASN A 322 -3.76 -16.83 13.65
CA ASN A 322 -5.05 -16.44 14.24
C ASN A 322 -4.95 -15.11 14.98
N VAL A 323 -3.84 -14.86 15.69
CA VAL A 323 -3.59 -13.55 16.30
C VAL A 323 -3.43 -12.46 15.23
N SER A 324 -2.77 -12.77 14.10
CA SER A 324 -2.66 -11.85 12.95
C SER A 324 -4.04 -11.44 12.43
N ILE A 325 -4.93 -12.42 12.25
CA ILE A 325 -6.30 -12.19 11.76
C ILE A 325 -7.10 -11.35 12.76
N ALA A 326 -6.99 -11.64 14.06
CA ALA A 326 -7.66 -10.85 15.09
C ALA A 326 -7.18 -9.39 15.11
N LEU A 327 -5.88 -9.17 15.01
CA LEU A 327 -5.29 -7.84 14.95
C LEU A 327 -5.69 -7.09 13.66
N LEU A 328 -5.69 -7.78 12.52
CA LEU A 328 -6.15 -7.24 11.24
C LEU A 328 -7.61 -6.78 11.34
N ASN A 329 -8.48 -7.58 11.94
CA ASN A 329 -9.89 -7.27 12.09
C ASN A 329 -10.14 -6.05 13.01
N ASP A 330 -9.37 -5.95 14.10
CA ASP A 330 -9.44 -4.80 15.01
C ASP A 330 -8.98 -3.51 14.31
N ILE A 331 -7.83 -3.52 13.63
CA ILE A 331 -7.32 -2.36 12.89
C ILE A 331 -8.27 -1.97 11.74
N PHE A 332 -8.78 -2.96 11.01
CA PHE A 332 -9.74 -2.75 9.93
C PHE A 332 -10.98 -2.02 10.45
N SER A 333 -11.60 -2.55 11.51
CA SER A 333 -12.85 -2.00 12.06
C SER A 333 -12.65 -0.56 12.54
N ARG A 334 -11.60 -0.30 13.33
CA ARG A 334 -11.28 1.05 13.84
C ARG A 334 -11.02 2.06 12.73
N THR A 335 -10.23 1.66 11.72
CA THR A 335 -9.86 2.57 10.62
C THR A 335 -11.05 2.81 9.70
N TYR A 336 -11.87 1.79 9.47
CA TYR A 336 -13.04 1.90 8.60
C TYR A 336 -14.13 2.79 9.22
N GLU A 337 -14.38 2.67 10.53
CA GLU A 337 -15.29 3.56 11.28
C GLU A 337 -14.88 5.04 11.13
N ASN A 338 -13.58 5.32 11.22
CA ASN A 338 -13.03 6.67 11.08
C ASN A 338 -12.66 7.04 9.63
N GLY A 339 -13.05 6.20 8.65
CA GLY A 339 -12.56 6.29 7.27
C GLY A 339 -12.93 7.61 6.58
N GLU A 340 -14.09 8.18 6.86
CA GLU A 340 -14.47 9.49 6.29
C GLU A 340 -13.57 10.61 6.80
N ARG A 341 -13.26 10.59 8.09
CA ARG A 341 -12.40 11.57 8.77
C ARG A 341 -10.99 11.56 8.15
N GLU A 342 -10.42 10.36 8.06
CA GLU A 342 -9.10 10.13 7.47
C GLU A 342 -9.06 10.50 5.99
N TRP A 343 -10.16 10.26 5.27
CA TRP A 343 -10.27 10.63 3.87
C TRP A 343 -10.24 12.15 3.66
N VAL A 344 -10.90 12.93 4.52
CA VAL A 344 -10.83 14.41 4.45
C VAL A 344 -9.41 14.92 4.68
N ILE A 345 -8.69 14.35 5.66
CA ILE A 345 -7.28 14.68 5.93
C ILE A 345 -6.41 14.37 4.71
N MET A 346 -6.55 13.16 4.15
CA MET A 346 -5.84 12.74 2.94
C MET A 346 -6.19 13.61 1.72
N MET A 347 -7.43 14.08 1.60
CA MET A 347 -7.83 15.03 0.56
C MET A 347 -7.17 16.40 0.76
N ALA A 348 -7.08 16.89 1.99
CA ALA A 348 -6.38 18.14 2.31
C ALA A 348 -4.90 18.06 1.91
N GLU A 349 -4.23 16.94 2.20
CA GLU A 349 -2.85 16.68 1.76
C GLU A 349 -2.71 16.64 0.25
N THR A 350 -3.67 15.99 -0.44
CA THR A 350 -3.65 15.89 -1.91
C THR A 350 -3.83 17.26 -2.55
N VAL A 351 -4.76 18.08 -2.03
CA VAL A 351 -4.95 19.47 -2.47
C VAL A 351 -3.69 20.29 -2.22
N ALA A 352 -3.08 20.18 -1.04
CA ALA A 352 -1.83 20.87 -0.72
C ALA A 352 -0.68 20.47 -1.64
N ARG A 353 -0.58 19.17 -2.00
CA ARG A 353 0.40 18.69 -2.98
C ARG A 353 0.19 19.31 -4.36
N VAL A 354 -1.05 19.34 -4.84
CA VAL A 354 -1.40 19.98 -6.13
C VAL A 354 -1.11 21.48 -6.09
N GLU A 355 -1.40 22.16 -4.98
CA GLU A 355 -1.09 23.57 -4.76
C GLU A 355 0.42 23.84 -4.83
N HIS A 356 1.25 22.96 -4.28
CA HIS A 356 2.70 23.10 -4.35
C HIS A 356 3.28 22.78 -5.73
N LEU A 357 2.84 21.68 -6.35
CA LEU A 357 3.45 21.15 -7.57
C LEU A 357 2.95 21.81 -8.84
N LEU A 358 1.64 22.03 -8.97
CA LEU A 358 0.97 22.30 -10.24
C LEU A 358 0.39 23.73 -10.34
N MET A 359 0.60 24.57 -9.33
CA MET A 359 0.25 26.00 -9.39
C MET A 359 1.41 26.84 -9.91
N LEU A 360 1.09 27.72 -10.86
CA LEU A 360 1.99 28.78 -11.30
C LEU A 360 2.05 29.92 -10.27
N PRO A 361 3.17 30.64 -10.12
CA PRO A 361 3.27 31.77 -9.19
C PRO A 361 2.21 32.85 -9.43
N THR A 362 1.85 33.12 -10.69
CA THR A 362 0.83 34.11 -11.07
C THR A 362 -0.60 33.67 -10.75
N GLU A 363 -0.84 32.38 -10.57
CA GLU A 363 -2.15 31.85 -10.21
C GLU A 363 -2.40 31.92 -8.70
N ARG A 364 -1.32 31.97 -7.91
CA ARG A 364 -1.37 32.08 -6.44
C ARG A 364 -1.93 33.41 -5.94
N THR A 365 -1.96 34.42 -6.79
CA THR A 365 -2.52 35.74 -6.50
C THR A 365 -3.98 35.88 -6.91
N LYS A 366 -4.55 34.91 -7.63
CA LYS A 366 -5.92 35.00 -8.13
C LYS A 366 -6.92 34.80 -6.99
N PRO A 367 -7.81 35.78 -6.72
CA PRO A 367 -8.80 35.68 -5.64
C PRO A 367 -9.84 34.58 -5.89
N GLU A 368 -10.01 34.14 -7.13
CA GLU A 368 -10.86 33.01 -7.52
C GLU A 368 -10.36 31.66 -6.97
N PHE A 369 -9.04 31.49 -6.85
CA PHE A 369 -8.45 30.25 -6.32
C PHE A 369 -8.11 30.37 -4.83
N PHE A 370 -7.85 31.59 -4.37
CA PHE A 370 -7.45 31.89 -2.99
C PHE A 370 -8.29 33.03 -2.42
N PRO A 371 -9.58 32.80 -2.12
CA PRO A 371 -10.43 33.81 -1.53
C PRO A 371 -10.04 34.07 -0.07
N LYS A 372 -10.25 35.31 0.38
CA LYS A 372 -10.02 35.70 1.79
C LYS A 372 -11.06 35.15 2.76
N LYS A 373 -12.28 34.90 2.26
CA LYS A 373 -13.42 34.38 3.02
C LYS A 373 -14.05 33.23 2.25
N ILE A 374 -14.37 32.14 2.95
CA ILE A 374 -15.10 31.00 2.42
C ILE A 374 -16.38 30.86 3.24
N ALA A 375 -17.52 30.76 2.56
CA ALA A 375 -18.81 30.48 3.17
C ALA A 375 -19.26 29.10 2.70
N TYR A 376 -19.87 28.34 3.61
CA TYR A 376 -20.38 27.00 3.33
C TYR A 376 -21.75 26.82 3.94
N ILE A 377 -22.52 25.90 3.38
CA ILE A 377 -23.85 25.57 3.89
C ILE A 377 -23.69 24.38 4.83
N ALA A 378 -24.03 24.58 6.11
CA ALA A 378 -24.00 23.54 7.11
C ALA A 378 -25.41 22.99 7.36
N HIS A 379 -25.55 21.67 7.30
CA HIS A 379 -26.73 20.97 7.78
C HIS A 379 -26.53 20.60 9.25
N GLU A 380 -27.51 20.88 10.09
CA GLU A 380 -27.46 20.62 11.54
C GLU A 380 -27.20 19.14 11.85
N SER A 381 -27.75 18.23 11.03
CA SER A 381 -27.48 16.79 11.12
C SER A 381 -26.00 16.43 10.97
N LYS A 382 -25.26 17.10 10.07
CA LYS A 382 -23.84 16.84 9.83
C LYS A 382 -22.97 17.33 10.99
N ILE A 383 -23.35 18.46 11.59
CA ILE A 383 -22.65 19.01 12.77
C ILE A 383 -22.83 18.08 13.97
N LEU A 384 -24.07 17.64 14.23
CA LEU A 384 -24.36 16.71 15.33
C LEU A 384 -23.62 15.38 15.18
N GLN A 385 -23.58 14.82 13.97
CA GLN A 385 -22.82 13.60 13.69
C GLN A 385 -21.33 13.76 13.99
N TYR A 386 -20.74 14.90 13.64
CA TYR A 386 -19.34 15.19 13.94
C TYR A 386 -19.09 15.28 15.45
N ASP A 387 -19.96 16.00 16.19
CA ASP A 387 -19.83 16.18 17.63
C ASP A 387 -19.96 14.85 18.39
N ASP A 388 -20.86 13.97 17.95
CA ASP A 388 -21.04 12.63 18.52
C ASP A 388 -19.85 11.72 18.23
N ALA A 389 -19.30 11.77 17.01
CA ALA A 389 -18.08 11.04 16.65
C ALA A 389 -16.87 11.51 17.49
N LYS A 390 -16.73 12.83 17.68
CA LYS A 390 -15.66 13.41 18.50
C LYS A 390 -15.74 12.96 19.97
N LYS A 391 -16.93 12.96 20.57
CA LYS A 391 -17.14 12.44 21.94
C LYS A 391 -16.83 10.94 22.05
N THR A 392 -17.14 10.17 21.01
CA THR A 392 -16.84 8.72 20.96
C THR A 392 -15.33 8.47 20.90
N ASP A 393 -14.58 9.27 20.15
CA ASP A 393 -13.12 9.21 20.12
C ASP A 393 -12.51 9.59 21.49
N GLU A 394 -13.00 10.65 22.13
CA GLU A 394 -12.54 11.08 23.47
C GLU A 394 -12.78 10.03 24.56
N THR A 395 -13.88 9.27 24.47
CA THR A 395 -14.21 8.19 25.41
C THR A 395 -13.48 6.88 25.13
N ARG A 396 -12.97 6.67 23.91
CA ARG A 396 -12.17 5.49 23.52
C ARG A 396 -10.67 5.65 23.79
N VAL A 397 -10.19 6.83 24.16
CA VAL A 397 -8.84 7.01 24.72
C VAL A 397 -8.81 6.35 26.10
N TYR A 398 -8.33 5.10 26.16
CA TYR A 398 -7.93 4.49 27.44
C TYR A 398 -6.94 5.43 28.14
N PRO A 399 -7.03 5.60 29.46
CA PRO A 399 -6.14 6.50 30.19
C PRO A 399 -4.70 6.11 29.89
N SER A 400 -3.91 7.07 29.41
CA SER A 400 -2.48 6.96 29.10
C SER A 400 -1.59 6.60 30.32
N GLY A 401 -2.19 6.23 31.45
CA GLY A 401 -1.52 6.00 32.73
C GLY A 401 -0.86 4.65 32.93
N TRP A 402 -0.73 3.79 31.90
CA TRP A 402 -0.01 2.51 32.06
C TRP A 402 1.52 2.64 31.90
N PHE A 403 2.02 3.74 31.33
CA PHE A 403 3.47 3.94 31.09
C PHE A 403 4.07 5.20 31.72
N ASP A 404 3.25 6.11 32.28
CA ASP A 404 3.75 7.26 33.03
C ASP A 404 3.85 6.92 34.53
N GLY A 405 4.99 6.33 34.90
CA GLY A 405 5.37 6.10 36.28
C GLY A 405 5.40 7.41 37.09
N GLU A 406 4.84 7.34 38.28
CA GLU A 406 4.78 8.39 39.29
C GLU A 406 6.06 9.25 39.37
N LYS A 407 5.94 10.53 39.03
CA LYS A 407 6.74 11.58 39.68
C LYS A 407 5.85 12.30 40.68
N GLN A 408 5.64 11.67 41.83
CA GLN A 408 5.26 12.41 43.02
C GLN A 408 6.43 13.30 43.43
N SER A 409 6.28 14.60 43.19
CA SER A 409 7.08 15.65 43.77
C SER A 409 6.96 15.61 45.28
N GLN A 410 8.03 15.22 45.98
CA GLN A 410 8.19 15.47 47.40
C GLN A 410 8.05 16.96 47.70
N LYS A 411 7.16 17.28 48.64
CA LYS A 411 7.26 18.44 49.51
C LYS A 411 7.12 17.94 50.95
#